data_AF-E1Y851-F1
#
_entry.id   AF-E1Y851-F1
#
_cell.length_a   1.000
_cell.length_b   1.000
_cell.length_c   1.000
_cell.angle_alpha   90.00
_cell.angle_beta   90.00
_cell.angle_gamma   90.00
#
_symmetry.space_group_name_H-M   'P 1'
#
loop_
_entity.id
_entity.type
_entity.pdbx_description
1 polymer ?
#
loop_
_entity_poly.entity_id
_entity_poly.type
_entity_poly.pdbx_seq_one_letter_code
_entity_poly.pdbx_strand_id
1 'polypeptide(L)'
;MEIRLIKKRFEMLAPILDEKTLRLFVATEALALGRGGISLVSKATGISRPTIANGCKEILKAENFEISGASSGRIRKHGGGRKRTVYNDSTLCSDLESLIEPETAGDPESPLRWTCKSVRNLAQELKNMGHNTSHRMVAELLHEMEYSLQANRKILEGDSHPDRDEQFEFIHQKVTDFQSRSQPVISVDTKKKELVGDFKNNGSELRPKGNPEKVRVHDFMIPSLGKVAPYGVYDQTQNSGWVNIGTDHDTAAFAVESIRRWWNIMGNEVHPKAHQLLITADGGGSNGSRIRLWKTELQKFSNETNLEVSVCHFSPGTSKWNKIEHRLFSYISQNWRGKPLVSHEVIINLIASTTTRKGLTVKCQLDTNKYPKGIKISDKDLRRVNISRNEFHGDWNYTIMPYRSTDKL
;
A
#
# COMPACT_ATOMS: atom_id res chain seq x y z
N MET A 1 41.79 -36.87 -46.39
CA MET A 1 40.35 -36.81 -46.70
C MET A 1 39.53 -36.37 -45.48
N GLU A 2 39.86 -36.86 -44.27
CA GLU A 2 39.15 -36.60 -43.01
C GLU A 2 39.06 -35.12 -42.58
N ILE A 3 40.13 -34.32 -42.69
CA ILE A 3 40.14 -32.91 -42.23
C ILE A 3 39.06 -32.05 -42.94
N ARG A 4 38.86 -32.25 -44.25
CA ARG A 4 37.87 -31.50 -45.04
C ARG A 4 36.43 -31.86 -44.62
N LEU A 5 36.19 -33.13 -44.28
CA LEU A 5 34.88 -33.61 -43.84
C LEU A 5 34.52 -33.12 -42.43
N ILE A 6 35.50 -33.10 -41.52
CA ILE A 6 35.33 -32.53 -40.16
C ILE A 6 35.01 -31.05 -40.25
N LYS A 7 35.77 -30.30 -41.07
CA LYS A 7 35.54 -28.87 -41.27
C LYS A 7 34.13 -28.59 -41.83
N LYS A 8 33.69 -29.35 -42.84
CA LYS A 8 32.35 -29.20 -43.42
C LYS A 8 31.23 -29.45 -42.41
N ARG A 9 31.32 -30.51 -41.60
CA ARG A 9 30.33 -30.80 -40.54
C ARG A 9 30.31 -29.72 -39.46
N PHE A 10 31.49 -29.22 -39.08
CA PHE A 10 31.61 -28.12 -38.11
C PHE A 10 30.97 -26.83 -38.63
N GLU A 11 31.25 -26.42 -39.87
CA GLU A 11 30.68 -25.19 -40.45
C GLU A 11 29.14 -25.24 -40.56
N MET A 12 28.57 -26.43 -40.78
CA MET A 12 27.11 -26.61 -40.83
C MET A 12 26.43 -26.50 -39.46
N LEU A 13 27.09 -26.97 -38.40
CA LEU A 13 26.50 -27.04 -37.05
C LEU A 13 26.88 -25.86 -36.15
N ALA A 14 28.05 -25.24 -36.36
CA ALA A 14 28.54 -24.13 -35.54
C ALA A 14 27.56 -22.95 -35.39
N PRO A 15 26.77 -22.55 -36.40
CA PRO A 15 25.81 -21.44 -36.25
C PRO A 15 24.59 -21.79 -35.39
N ILE A 16 24.31 -23.08 -35.17
CA ILE A 16 23.06 -23.58 -34.58
C ILE A 16 23.30 -24.06 -33.14
N LEU A 17 24.53 -24.46 -32.81
CA LEU A 17 24.88 -25.02 -31.50
C LEU A 17 25.35 -23.96 -30.51
N ASP A 18 25.03 -24.16 -29.23
CA ASP A 18 25.58 -23.35 -28.14
C ASP A 18 27.02 -23.76 -27.80
N GLU A 19 27.72 -22.95 -27.00
CA GLU A 19 29.13 -23.17 -26.64
C GLU A 19 29.38 -24.55 -26.00
N LYS A 20 28.40 -25.10 -25.28
CA LYS A 20 28.51 -26.40 -24.61
C LYS A 20 28.32 -27.55 -25.60
N THR A 21 27.28 -27.51 -26.42
CA THR A 21 26.99 -28.53 -27.43
C THR A 21 28.04 -28.54 -28.54
N LEU A 22 28.54 -27.37 -28.95
CA LEU A 22 29.63 -27.27 -29.91
C LEU A 22 30.92 -27.92 -29.40
N ARG A 23 31.26 -27.72 -28.11
CA ARG A 23 32.40 -28.38 -27.45
C ARG A 23 32.26 -29.90 -27.41
N LEU A 24 31.05 -30.42 -27.14
CA LEU A 24 30.79 -31.85 -27.14
C LEU A 24 30.88 -32.44 -28.55
N PHE A 25 30.36 -31.74 -29.55
CA PHE A 25 30.45 -32.16 -30.96
C PHE A 25 31.89 -32.30 -31.45
N VAL A 26 32.77 -31.33 -31.18
CA VAL A 26 34.18 -31.47 -31.59
C VAL A 26 34.94 -32.51 -30.77
N ALA A 27 34.49 -32.80 -29.56
CA ALA A 27 35.06 -33.85 -28.73
C ALA A 27 34.66 -35.26 -29.20
N THR A 28 33.42 -35.47 -29.67
CA THR A 28 33.00 -36.75 -30.27
C THR A 28 33.79 -37.04 -31.55
N GLU A 29 33.97 -36.05 -32.42
CA GLU A 29 34.82 -36.16 -33.61
C GLU A 29 36.27 -36.51 -33.26
N ALA A 30 36.81 -35.92 -32.18
CA ALA A 30 38.16 -36.22 -31.73
C ALA A 30 38.31 -37.63 -31.15
N LEU A 31 37.29 -38.13 -30.44
CA LEU A 31 37.27 -39.50 -29.90
C LEU A 31 37.13 -40.55 -31.01
N ALA A 32 36.28 -40.30 -32.00
CA ALA A 32 36.06 -41.21 -33.13
C ALA A 32 37.33 -41.44 -33.98
N LEU A 33 38.21 -40.44 -34.05
CA LEU A 33 39.49 -40.52 -34.78
C LEU A 33 40.62 -41.18 -33.96
N GLY A 34 40.42 -41.42 -32.67
CA GLY A 34 41.42 -42.05 -31.79
C GLY A 34 42.71 -41.24 -31.66
N ARG A 35 43.87 -41.91 -31.82
CA ARG A 35 45.19 -41.32 -31.54
C ARG A 35 45.50 -40.19 -32.51
N GLY A 36 45.60 -38.96 -31.99
CA GLY A 36 45.85 -37.75 -32.78
C GLY A 36 44.59 -36.98 -33.21
N GLY A 37 43.40 -37.49 -32.88
CA GLY A 37 42.12 -36.86 -33.21
C GLY A 37 41.97 -35.43 -32.70
N ILE A 38 42.43 -35.13 -31.48
CA ILE A 38 42.41 -33.77 -30.91
C ILE A 38 43.17 -32.77 -31.79
N SER A 39 44.35 -33.16 -32.28
CA SER A 39 45.18 -32.29 -33.12
C SER A 39 44.57 -32.09 -34.52
N LEU A 40 43.97 -33.13 -35.08
CA LEU A 40 43.30 -33.08 -36.39
C LEU A 40 42.03 -32.22 -36.34
N VAL A 41 41.19 -32.40 -35.31
CA VAL A 41 39.97 -31.61 -35.12
C VAL A 41 40.31 -30.15 -34.85
N SER A 42 41.30 -29.88 -34.00
CA SER A 42 41.76 -28.50 -33.75
C SER A 42 42.23 -27.80 -35.04
N LYS A 43 42.96 -28.52 -35.91
CA LYS A 43 43.39 -28.01 -37.21
C LYS A 43 42.22 -27.81 -38.19
N ALA A 44 41.17 -28.62 -38.09
CA ALA A 44 40.00 -28.55 -38.96
C ALA A 44 39.02 -27.43 -38.56
N THR A 45 38.81 -27.21 -37.25
CA THR A 45 37.76 -26.31 -36.72
C THR A 45 38.28 -25.00 -36.15
N GLY A 46 39.60 -24.90 -35.89
CA GLY A 46 40.21 -23.74 -35.23
C GLY A 46 39.97 -23.68 -33.72
N ILE A 47 39.27 -24.66 -33.14
CA ILE A 47 39.05 -24.72 -31.69
C ILE A 47 40.33 -25.16 -30.97
N SER A 48 40.58 -24.56 -29.80
CA SER A 48 41.76 -24.85 -29.00
C SER A 48 41.82 -26.33 -28.56
N ARG A 49 43.01 -26.92 -28.60
CA ARG A 49 43.24 -28.30 -28.11
C ARG A 49 42.77 -28.51 -26.66
N PRO A 50 42.98 -27.56 -25.72
CA PRO A 50 42.43 -27.68 -24.36
C PRO A 50 40.90 -27.79 -24.31
N THR A 51 40.19 -27.02 -25.15
CA THR A 51 38.72 -27.07 -25.21
C THR A 51 38.22 -28.43 -25.68
N ILE A 52 38.85 -28.99 -26.72
CA ILE A 52 38.51 -30.33 -27.25
C ILE A 52 38.83 -31.40 -26.21
N ALA A 53 40.01 -31.35 -25.59
CA ALA A 53 40.42 -32.29 -24.55
C ALA A 53 39.48 -32.28 -23.33
N ASN A 54 39.00 -31.10 -22.93
CA ASN A 54 37.99 -30.96 -21.87
C ASN A 54 36.65 -31.57 -22.27
N GLY A 55 36.21 -31.38 -23.52
CA GLY A 55 35.01 -32.05 -24.04
C GLY A 55 35.15 -33.57 -24.05
N CYS A 56 36.31 -34.12 -24.44
CA CYS A 56 36.56 -35.56 -24.40
C CYS A 56 36.47 -36.11 -22.97
N LYS A 57 37.04 -35.40 -21.99
CA LYS A 57 36.93 -35.75 -20.57
C LYS A 57 35.48 -35.67 -20.06
N GLU A 58 34.68 -34.74 -20.56
CA GLU A 58 33.26 -34.61 -20.19
C GLU A 58 32.43 -35.79 -20.74
N ILE A 59 32.68 -36.23 -21.98
CA ILE A 59 32.01 -37.38 -22.60
C ILE A 59 32.39 -38.70 -21.90
N LEU A 60 33.68 -38.93 -21.69
CA LEU A 60 34.17 -40.15 -21.03
C LEU A 60 33.74 -40.23 -19.55
N LYS A 61 33.44 -39.09 -18.91
CA LYS A 61 32.82 -39.06 -17.57
C LYS A 61 31.32 -39.33 -17.61
N ALA A 62 30.64 -38.92 -18.68
CA ALA A 62 29.22 -39.17 -18.86
C ALA A 62 28.91 -40.63 -19.22
N GLU A 63 29.82 -41.36 -19.87
CA GLU A 63 29.69 -42.82 -20.08
C GLU A 63 29.67 -43.63 -18.76
N ASN A 64 30.16 -43.07 -17.66
CA ASN A 64 30.20 -43.71 -16.34
C ASN A 64 29.00 -43.38 -15.43
N PHE A 65 28.03 -42.58 -15.89
CA PHE A 65 26.81 -42.27 -15.17
C PHE A 65 25.62 -42.41 -16.11
N GLU A 66 24.69 -43.30 -15.77
CA GLU A 66 23.42 -43.47 -16.47
C GLU A 66 22.77 -42.12 -16.78
N ILE A 67 22.23 -42.05 -18.00
CA ILE A 67 21.51 -40.92 -18.60
C ILE A 67 20.40 -40.47 -17.65
N SER A 68 20.73 -39.54 -16.77
CA SER A 68 19.82 -38.92 -15.82
C SER A 68 19.70 -37.45 -16.16
N GLY A 69 18.69 -37.16 -16.98
CA GLY A 69 18.01 -35.87 -17.03
C GLY A 69 18.78 -34.75 -17.73
N ALA A 70 18.15 -34.20 -18.76
CA ALA A 70 18.43 -32.88 -19.30
C ALA A 70 18.48 -31.84 -18.15
N SER A 71 19.67 -31.55 -17.64
CA SER A 71 19.86 -30.52 -16.62
C SER A 71 19.85 -29.15 -17.30
N SER A 72 18.65 -28.57 -17.32
CA SER A 72 18.34 -27.14 -17.14
C SER A 72 19.44 -26.15 -17.54
N GLY A 73 19.33 -25.62 -18.76
CA GLY A 73 19.53 -24.21 -19.15
C GLY A 73 20.88 -23.51 -18.90
N ARG A 74 21.84 -24.13 -18.21
CA ARG A 74 23.07 -23.45 -17.79
C ARG A 74 24.26 -23.82 -18.66
N ILE A 75 24.61 -22.91 -19.57
CA ILE A 75 25.68 -23.07 -20.56
C ILE A 75 27.08 -23.08 -19.89
N ARG A 76 27.26 -22.34 -18.78
CA ARG A 76 28.55 -22.20 -18.08
C ARG A 76 28.53 -22.81 -16.67
N LYS A 77 29.66 -23.38 -16.23
CA LYS A 77 29.83 -23.91 -14.86
C LYS A 77 29.58 -22.81 -13.80
N HIS A 78 29.33 -23.24 -12.56
CA HIS A 78 29.31 -22.34 -11.41
C HIS A 78 30.63 -21.53 -11.37
N GLY A 79 30.54 -20.18 -11.26
CA GLY A 79 31.70 -19.28 -11.31
C GLY A 79 32.14 -18.77 -12.70
N GLY A 80 31.52 -19.21 -13.81
CA GLY A 80 31.88 -18.81 -15.18
C GLY A 80 31.27 -17.49 -15.68
N GLY A 81 31.27 -16.43 -14.85
CA GLY A 81 30.72 -15.12 -15.19
C GLY A 81 31.72 -13.98 -14.95
N ARG A 82 31.44 -12.79 -15.49
CA ARG A 82 32.20 -11.58 -15.15
C ARG A 82 32.15 -11.40 -13.63
N LYS A 83 33.32 -11.35 -12.97
CA LYS A 83 33.41 -11.14 -11.53
C LYS A 83 32.70 -9.82 -11.15
N ARG A 84 31.90 -9.84 -10.08
CA ARG A 84 31.20 -8.65 -9.58
C ARG A 84 32.21 -7.54 -9.27
N THR A 85 31.90 -6.30 -9.64
CA THR A 85 32.76 -5.12 -9.44
C THR A 85 33.18 -4.93 -7.98
N VAL A 86 32.35 -5.39 -7.04
CA VAL A 86 32.61 -5.43 -5.59
C VAL A 86 33.91 -6.18 -5.23
N TYR A 87 34.37 -7.12 -6.05
CA TYR A 87 35.66 -7.81 -5.84
C TYR A 87 36.88 -7.03 -6.33
N ASN A 88 36.70 -5.98 -7.14
CA ASN A 88 37.77 -5.16 -7.69
C ASN A 88 37.92 -3.81 -6.97
N ASP A 89 36.91 -3.40 -6.20
CA ASP A 89 36.83 -2.11 -5.52
C ASP A 89 36.51 -2.36 -4.05
N SER A 90 37.57 -2.47 -3.24
CA SER A 90 37.47 -2.87 -1.84
C SER A 90 36.93 -1.77 -0.93
N THR A 91 36.98 -0.50 -1.34
CA THR A 91 36.52 0.62 -0.51
C THR A 91 35.07 0.99 -0.81
N LEU A 92 34.51 0.57 -1.94
CA LEU A 92 33.12 0.83 -2.36
C LEU A 92 32.06 0.60 -1.27
N CYS A 93 32.14 -0.49 -0.50
CA CYS A 93 31.16 -0.76 0.56
C CYS A 93 31.33 0.21 1.74
N SER A 94 32.57 0.51 2.13
CA SER A 94 32.89 1.45 3.20
C SER A 94 32.54 2.89 2.83
N ASP A 95 32.79 3.28 1.58
CA ASP A 95 32.47 4.61 1.06
C ASP A 95 30.95 4.79 0.90
N LEU A 96 30.23 3.73 0.52
CA LEU A 96 28.76 3.72 0.51
C LEU A 96 28.20 3.84 1.93
N GLU A 97 28.79 3.14 2.91
CA GLU A 97 28.40 3.22 4.32
C GLU A 97 28.66 4.61 4.90
N SER A 98 29.79 5.25 4.59
CA SER A 98 30.09 6.63 4.99
C SER A 98 29.15 7.67 4.36
N LEU A 99 28.69 7.45 3.13
CA LEU A 99 27.64 8.29 2.52
C LEU A 99 26.26 8.09 3.17
N ILE A 100 26.05 6.94 3.83
CA ILE A 100 24.87 6.63 4.64
C ILE A 100 25.04 7.17 6.08
N GLU A 101 26.26 7.25 6.58
CA GLU A 101 26.61 7.69 7.93
C GLU A 101 27.67 8.81 7.88
N PRO A 102 27.27 10.07 7.63
CA PRO A 102 28.24 11.17 7.70
C PRO A 102 28.73 11.32 9.16
N GLU A 103 30.04 11.21 9.37
CA GLU A 103 30.77 11.25 10.67
C GLU A 103 30.57 12.53 11.52
N THR A 104 29.66 13.42 11.17
CA THR A 104 29.42 14.69 11.87
C THR A 104 28.04 14.73 12.54
N ALA A 105 27.88 13.94 13.60
CA ALA A 105 27.16 14.29 14.84
C ALA A 105 27.32 13.10 15.82
N GLY A 106 28.32 13.19 16.70
CA GLY A 106 28.72 12.09 17.58
C GLY A 106 27.65 11.70 18.61
N ASP A 107 27.39 10.39 18.69
CA ASP A 107 27.25 9.63 19.95
C ASP A 107 27.29 8.11 19.60
N PRO A 108 28.17 7.28 20.19
CA PRO A 108 28.31 5.85 19.84
C PRO A 108 27.11 4.96 20.18
N GLU A 109 26.08 5.49 20.86
CA GLU A 109 24.88 4.75 21.29
C GLU A 109 23.55 5.29 20.72
N SER A 110 23.55 5.96 19.56
CA SER A 110 22.30 6.42 18.92
C SER A 110 21.77 5.43 17.87
N PRO A 111 20.62 4.74 18.08
CA PRO A 111 20.05 3.76 17.14
C PRO A 111 19.23 4.38 16.00
N LEU A 112 19.49 5.64 15.61
CA LEU A 112 18.74 6.33 14.57
C LEU A 112 19.61 6.59 13.35
N ARG A 113 19.69 5.57 12.49
CA ARG A 113 20.36 5.56 11.17
C ARG A 113 19.43 6.11 10.09
N TRP A 114 19.65 7.33 9.60
CA TRP A 114 18.77 7.96 8.59
C TRP A 114 19.58 8.63 7.48
N THR A 115 19.38 8.22 6.23
CA THR A 115 19.65 9.11 5.08
C THR A 115 18.41 9.38 4.26
N CYS A 116 18.24 10.64 3.89
CA CYS A 116 17.20 11.10 2.97
C CYS A 116 17.66 11.04 1.49
N LYS A 117 18.79 10.39 1.19
CA LYS A 117 19.39 10.37 -0.16
C LYS A 117 18.84 9.22 -0.99
N SER A 118 18.38 9.53 -2.21
CA SER A 118 17.93 8.49 -3.14
C SER A 118 19.11 7.63 -3.63
N VAL A 119 18.84 6.37 -4.00
CA VAL A 119 19.85 5.45 -4.58
C VAL A 119 20.58 6.04 -5.80
N ARG A 120 19.92 6.92 -6.56
CA ARG A 120 20.54 7.62 -7.69
C ARG A 120 21.54 8.69 -7.24
N ASN A 121 21.25 9.38 -6.14
CA ASN A 121 22.16 10.37 -5.57
C ASN A 121 23.37 9.69 -4.93
N LEU A 122 23.16 8.59 -4.18
CA LEU A 122 24.25 7.77 -3.63
C LEU A 122 25.17 7.24 -4.73
N ALA A 123 24.60 6.74 -5.84
CA ALA A 123 25.40 6.31 -6.99
C ALA A 123 26.18 7.46 -7.65
N GLN A 124 25.64 8.68 -7.66
CA GLN A 124 26.34 9.83 -8.22
C GLN A 124 27.45 10.32 -7.30
N GLU A 125 27.25 10.32 -5.99
CA GLU A 125 28.28 10.66 -5.01
C GLU A 125 29.42 9.63 -5.02
N LEU A 126 29.11 8.33 -5.08
CA LEU A 126 30.12 7.28 -5.26
C LEU A 126 30.89 7.43 -6.58
N LYS A 127 30.22 7.83 -7.66
CA LYS A 127 30.93 8.17 -8.91
C LYS A 127 31.85 9.36 -8.75
N ASN A 128 31.43 10.39 -8.01
CA ASN A 128 32.26 11.56 -7.76
C ASN A 128 33.48 11.21 -6.86
N MET A 129 33.36 10.19 -6.01
CA MET A 129 34.47 9.61 -5.21
C MET A 129 35.37 8.66 -6.02
N GLY A 130 35.08 8.43 -7.31
CA GLY A 130 35.92 7.64 -8.22
C GLY A 130 35.45 6.20 -8.45
N HIS A 131 34.34 5.77 -7.83
CA HIS A 131 33.82 4.41 -8.02
C HIS A 131 33.02 4.26 -9.30
N ASN A 132 33.25 3.18 -10.05
CA ASN A 132 32.45 2.85 -11.22
C ASN A 132 31.16 2.12 -10.83
N THR A 133 30.17 2.87 -10.37
CA THR A 133 28.90 2.34 -9.84
C THR A 133 27.70 2.69 -10.70
N SER A 134 26.62 1.93 -10.55
CA SER A 134 25.31 2.27 -11.10
C SER A 134 24.27 2.24 -9.98
N HIS A 135 23.18 2.99 -10.15
CA HIS A 135 22.09 2.99 -9.16
C HIS A 135 21.53 1.58 -8.89
N ARG A 136 21.54 0.68 -9.88
CA ARG A 136 21.13 -0.72 -9.69
C ARG A 136 22.11 -1.50 -8.81
N MET A 137 23.40 -1.29 -9.03
CA MET A 137 24.46 -1.87 -8.20
C MET A 137 24.41 -1.36 -6.77
N VAL A 138 24.16 -0.07 -6.57
CA VAL A 138 23.99 0.52 -5.23
C VAL A 138 22.74 -0.04 -4.53
N ALA A 139 21.63 -0.24 -5.25
CA ALA A 139 20.45 -0.91 -4.68
C ALA A 139 20.73 -2.37 -4.26
N GLU A 140 21.45 -3.12 -5.09
CA GLU A 140 21.83 -4.50 -4.79
C GLU A 140 22.79 -4.57 -3.58
N LEU A 141 23.75 -3.65 -3.49
CA LEU A 141 24.66 -3.53 -2.35
C LEU A 141 23.94 -3.15 -1.05
N LEU A 142 23.03 -2.17 -1.10
CA LEU A 142 22.19 -1.81 0.04
C LEU A 142 21.38 -3.01 0.55
N HIS A 143 20.81 -3.81 -0.36
CA HIS A 143 20.09 -5.03 0.02
C HIS A 143 21.00 -6.12 0.60
N GLU A 144 22.23 -6.28 0.10
CA GLU A 144 23.23 -7.21 0.66
C GLU A 144 23.73 -6.74 2.04
N MET A 145 23.73 -5.43 2.30
CA MET A 145 24.01 -4.82 3.60
C MET A 145 22.77 -4.75 4.51
N GLU A 146 21.70 -5.49 4.19
CA GLU A 146 20.42 -5.55 4.91
C GLU A 146 19.63 -4.24 5.01
N TYR A 147 19.99 -3.22 4.23
CA TYR A 147 19.20 -1.99 4.09
C TYR A 147 17.99 -2.23 3.18
N SER A 148 16.86 -1.64 3.55
CA SER A 148 15.63 -1.68 2.76
C SER A 148 14.90 -0.34 2.81
N LEU A 149 14.07 -0.07 1.80
CA LEU A 149 13.22 1.10 1.79
C LEU A 149 12.12 0.95 2.83
N GLN A 150 12.28 1.63 3.97
CA GLN A 150 11.28 1.67 5.02
C GLN A 150 10.39 2.90 4.81
N ALA A 151 9.08 2.67 4.68
CA ALA A 151 8.10 3.75 4.79
C ALA A 151 7.83 4.01 6.28
N ASN A 152 7.67 5.28 6.66
CA ASN A 152 7.29 5.64 8.03
C ASN A 152 6.02 4.91 8.44
N ARG A 153 6.15 3.93 9.34
CA ARG A 153 5.05 3.20 9.94
C ARG A 153 4.74 3.89 11.27
N LYS A 154 3.49 4.35 11.44
CA LYS A 154 3.01 4.89 12.72
C LYS A 154 2.89 3.72 13.73
N ILE A 155 3.98 3.38 14.40
CA ILE A 155 4.03 2.29 15.41
C ILE A 155 4.02 2.85 16.84
N LEU A 156 4.51 4.08 17.03
CA LEU A 156 4.49 4.78 18.31
C LEU A 156 3.05 5.25 18.61
N GLU A 157 2.22 4.33 19.07
CA GLU A 157 0.99 4.67 19.78
C GLU A 157 1.38 5.07 21.21
N GLY A 158 0.78 6.15 21.73
CA GLY A 158 0.94 6.52 23.14
C GLY A 158 0.49 5.38 24.07
N ASP A 159 0.88 5.50 25.35
CA ASP A 159 0.72 4.49 26.40
C ASP A 159 -0.47 3.54 26.18
N SER A 160 -0.17 2.24 26.14
CA SER A 160 -1.16 1.18 25.98
C SER A 160 -2.25 1.34 27.03
N HIS A 161 -3.43 1.82 26.62
CA HIS A 161 -4.58 1.87 27.52
C HIS A 161 -4.89 0.42 27.94
N PRO A 162 -4.95 0.11 29.25
CA PRO A 162 -5.09 -1.26 29.75
C PRO A 162 -6.31 -1.97 29.16
N ASP A 163 -7.40 -1.23 28.96
CA ASP A 163 -8.68 -1.79 28.49
C ASP A 163 -8.83 -1.82 26.95
N ARG A 164 -7.73 -1.67 26.21
CA ARG A 164 -7.78 -1.59 24.74
C ARG A 164 -8.36 -2.86 24.12
N ASP A 165 -7.86 -4.03 24.53
CA ASP A 165 -8.27 -5.31 23.97
C ASP A 165 -9.71 -5.64 24.36
N GLU A 166 -10.09 -5.37 25.61
CA GLU A 166 -11.46 -5.53 26.10
C GLU A 166 -12.45 -4.65 25.32
N GLN A 167 -12.09 -3.40 24.99
CA GLN A 167 -12.91 -2.53 24.15
C GLN A 167 -13.03 -3.05 22.71
N PHE A 168 -11.99 -3.66 22.15
CA PHE A 168 -12.09 -4.30 20.83
C PHE A 168 -13.00 -5.52 20.84
N GLU A 169 -12.88 -6.37 21.85
CA GLU A 169 -13.75 -7.53 22.03
C GLU A 169 -15.21 -7.09 22.21
N PHE A 170 -15.46 -6.07 23.03
CA PHE A 170 -16.79 -5.51 23.22
C PHE A 170 -17.40 -4.99 21.90
N ILE A 171 -16.64 -4.22 21.12
CA ILE A 171 -17.09 -3.72 19.81
C ILE A 171 -17.36 -4.91 18.88
N HIS A 172 -16.48 -5.90 18.84
CA HIS A 172 -16.66 -7.09 18.00
C HIS A 172 -17.94 -7.86 18.35
N GLN A 173 -18.21 -8.07 19.64
CA GLN A 173 -19.42 -8.73 20.12
C GLN A 173 -20.67 -7.95 19.72
N LYS A 174 -20.68 -6.62 19.91
CA LYS A 174 -21.80 -5.75 19.51
C LYS A 174 -22.05 -5.77 18.01
N VAL A 175 -20.98 -5.70 17.20
CA VAL A 175 -21.11 -5.79 15.74
C VAL A 175 -21.72 -7.13 15.34
N THR A 176 -21.24 -8.24 15.92
CA THR A 176 -21.73 -9.58 15.61
C THR A 176 -23.20 -9.76 15.99
N ASP A 177 -23.59 -9.27 17.18
CA ASP A 177 -24.97 -9.28 17.65
C ASP A 177 -25.91 -8.50 16.70
N PHE A 178 -25.57 -7.25 16.37
CA PHE A 178 -26.39 -6.44 15.45
C PHE A 178 -26.51 -7.09 14.07
N GLN A 179 -25.41 -7.63 13.54
CA GLN A 179 -25.43 -8.35 12.26
C GLN A 179 -26.30 -9.60 12.30
N SER A 180 -26.24 -10.38 13.40
CA SER A 180 -27.10 -11.55 13.58
C SER A 180 -28.60 -11.20 13.61
N ARG A 181 -28.94 -10.02 14.14
CA ARG A 181 -30.31 -9.46 14.19
C ARG A 181 -30.69 -8.67 12.94
N SER A 182 -29.89 -8.75 11.89
CA SER A 182 -30.06 -8.03 10.62
C SER A 182 -30.24 -6.51 10.80
N GLN A 183 -29.60 -5.95 11.83
CA GLN A 183 -29.56 -4.52 12.08
C GLN A 183 -28.31 -3.90 11.42
N PRO A 184 -28.41 -2.67 10.89
CA PRO A 184 -27.29 -2.00 10.25
C PRO A 184 -26.14 -1.71 11.23
N VAL A 185 -24.92 -1.93 10.75
CA VAL A 185 -23.68 -1.59 11.44
C VAL A 185 -22.82 -0.73 10.54
N ILE A 186 -22.57 0.51 10.96
CA ILE A 186 -21.74 1.45 10.21
C ILE A 186 -20.46 1.79 10.96
N SER A 187 -19.43 2.08 10.18
CA SER A 187 -18.14 2.61 10.63
C SER A 187 -17.97 3.99 10.00
N VAL A 188 -17.73 5.00 10.83
CA VAL A 188 -17.74 6.41 10.42
C VAL A 188 -16.45 7.10 10.82
N ASP A 189 -15.97 7.98 9.94
CA ASP A 189 -14.78 8.79 10.18
C ASP A 189 -14.67 9.93 9.15
N THR A 190 -13.91 10.97 9.50
CA THR A 190 -13.57 12.07 8.58
C THR A 190 -12.17 11.88 8.02
N LYS A 191 -12.05 11.81 6.69
CA LYS A 191 -10.75 11.85 6.04
C LYS A 191 -10.13 13.24 6.18
N LYS A 192 -8.79 13.29 6.24
CA LYS A 192 -8.02 14.54 6.18
C LYS A 192 -8.55 15.45 5.07
N LYS A 193 -8.67 16.75 5.39
CA LYS A 193 -9.10 17.77 4.42
C LYS A 193 -8.10 17.85 3.27
N GLU A 194 -8.63 17.79 2.05
CA GLU A 194 -7.85 17.90 0.83
C GLU A 194 -8.05 19.27 0.18
N LEU A 195 -7.00 19.77 -0.45
CA LEU A 195 -7.04 20.98 -1.26
C LEU A 195 -7.61 20.64 -2.64
N VAL A 196 -8.59 21.42 -3.11
CA VAL A 196 -9.16 21.25 -4.45
C VAL A 196 -8.39 22.13 -5.43
N GLY A 197 -7.78 21.50 -6.43
CA GLY A 197 -6.99 22.15 -7.46
C GLY A 197 -5.92 21.23 -8.07
N ASP A 198 -5.11 21.80 -8.96
CA ASP A 198 -3.99 21.13 -9.63
C ASP A 198 -2.80 20.91 -8.68
N PHE A 199 -3.02 20.28 -7.52
CA PHE A 199 -1.99 20.02 -6.53
C PHE A 199 -1.32 18.67 -6.74
N LYS A 200 -0.07 18.56 -6.27
CA LYS A 200 0.70 17.34 -6.38
C LYS A 200 0.17 16.30 -5.40
N ASN A 201 -0.57 15.32 -5.91
CA ASN A 201 -0.89 14.11 -5.16
C ASN A 201 0.21 13.07 -5.28
N ASN A 202 0.53 12.42 -4.16
CA ASN A 202 1.58 11.40 -4.12
C ASN A 202 1.21 10.19 -4.99
N GLY A 203 2.21 9.65 -5.69
CA GLY A 203 2.13 8.45 -6.51
C GLY A 203 2.26 8.72 -8.01
N SER A 204 2.02 7.70 -8.82
CA SER A 204 2.28 7.75 -10.27
C SER A 204 1.22 6.96 -11.04
N GLU A 205 0.80 7.53 -12.17
CA GLU A 205 -0.09 6.90 -13.14
C GLU A 205 0.65 6.71 -14.46
N LEU A 206 0.31 5.65 -15.18
CA LEU A 206 0.87 5.38 -16.50
C LEU A 206 0.34 6.40 -17.50
N ARG A 207 1.24 7.20 -18.09
CA ARG A 207 0.92 8.18 -19.12
C ARG A 207 1.91 8.08 -20.28
N PRO A 208 1.55 8.56 -21.48
CA PRO A 208 2.48 8.66 -22.60
C PRO A 208 3.76 9.38 -22.19
N LYS A 209 4.91 8.84 -22.63
CA LYS A 209 6.23 9.36 -22.29
C LYS A 209 6.33 10.84 -22.67
N GLY A 210 6.74 11.68 -21.72
CA GLY A 210 6.91 13.13 -21.92
C GLY A 210 5.66 13.98 -21.69
N ASN A 211 4.53 13.38 -21.26
CA ASN A 211 3.29 14.10 -20.97
C ASN A 211 2.87 13.99 -19.48
N PRO A 212 3.64 14.56 -18.53
CA PRO A 212 3.24 14.61 -17.13
C PRO A 212 2.06 15.58 -16.93
N GLU A 213 1.25 15.31 -15.92
CA GLU A 213 0.19 16.24 -15.54
C GLU A 213 0.81 17.46 -14.87
N LYS A 214 0.47 18.65 -15.39
CA LYS A 214 1.01 19.91 -14.86
C LYS A 214 0.28 20.23 -13.56
N VAL A 215 1.01 20.19 -12.46
CA VAL A 215 0.54 20.58 -11.14
C VAL A 215 1.25 21.86 -10.69
N ARG A 216 0.60 22.62 -9.82
CA ARG A 216 1.17 23.84 -9.23
C ARG A 216 2.37 23.50 -8.35
N VAL A 217 3.35 24.40 -8.34
CA VAL A 217 4.56 24.28 -7.52
C VAL A 217 4.27 24.52 -6.04
N HIS A 218 3.21 25.27 -5.73
CA HIS A 218 2.83 25.63 -4.38
C HIS A 218 1.37 25.26 -4.08
N ASP A 219 1.17 24.66 -2.90
CA ASP A 219 -0.13 24.20 -2.40
C ASP A 219 -0.96 25.33 -1.76
N PHE A 220 -1.08 26.48 -2.44
CA PHE A 220 -1.92 27.57 -1.97
C PHE A 220 -3.39 27.32 -2.31
N MET A 221 -4.27 27.42 -1.31
CA MET A 221 -5.71 27.28 -1.48
C MET A 221 -6.19 28.21 -2.59
N ILE A 222 -6.86 27.65 -3.61
CA ILE A 222 -7.50 28.42 -4.66
C ILE A 222 -8.82 28.93 -4.10
N PRO A 223 -9.02 30.25 -3.90
CA PRO A 223 -10.21 30.77 -3.23
C PRO A 223 -11.54 30.36 -3.88
N SER A 224 -11.54 30.11 -5.19
CA SER A 224 -12.72 29.65 -5.94
C SER A 224 -13.05 28.16 -5.80
N LEU A 225 -12.08 27.32 -5.37
CA LEU A 225 -12.25 25.86 -5.25
C LEU A 225 -12.20 25.38 -3.80
N GLY A 226 -11.51 26.10 -2.92
CA GLY A 226 -11.50 25.87 -1.48
C GLY A 226 -10.84 24.55 -1.05
N LYS A 227 -11.37 23.96 0.02
CA LYS A 227 -10.98 22.67 0.59
C LYS A 227 -12.22 21.82 0.75
N VAL A 228 -12.04 20.50 0.62
CA VAL A 228 -13.09 19.54 0.92
C VAL A 228 -12.74 18.70 2.13
N ALA A 229 -13.76 18.39 2.94
CA ALA A 229 -13.70 17.43 4.02
C ALA A 229 -14.55 16.22 3.64
N PRO A 230 -13.95 15.09 3.22
CA PRO A 230 -14.68 13.87 2.94
C PRO A 230 -15.05 13.19 4.26
N TYR A 231 -16.33 13.12 4.60
CA TYR A 231 -16.84 12.31 5.69
C TYR A 231 -17.37 10.99 5.15
N GLY A 232 -16.82 9.88 5.63
CA GLY A 232 -17.18 8.57 5.14
C GLY A 232 -18.09 7.82 6.11
N VAL A 233 -19.02 7.04 5.54
CA VAL A 233 -19.86 6.08 6.24
C VAL A 233 -19.71 4.75 5.52
N TYR A 234 -19.17 3.74 6.20
CA TYR A 234 -18.97 2.40 5.66
C TYR A 234 -19.93 1.42 6.34
N ASP A 235 -20.86 0.86 5.57
CA ASP A 235 -21.75 -0.21 6.00
C ASP A 235 -20.98 -1.54 6.03
N GLN A 236 -20.76 -2.05 7.24
CA GLN A 236 -19.99 -3.27 7.47
C GLN A 236 -20.74 -4.54 7.05
N THR A 237 -22.07 -4.48 6.98
CA THR A 237 -22.95 -5.61 6.66
C THR A 237 -23.07 -5.76 5.14
N GLN A 238 -23.20 -4.65 4.42
CA GLN A 238 -23.41 -4.64 2.97
C GLN A 238 -22.13 -4.43 2.17
N ASN A 239 -21.00 -4.14 2.85
CA ASN A 239 -19.73 -3.78 2.21
C ASN A 239 -19.94 -2.64 1.19
N SER A 240 -20.65 -1.59 1.62
CA SER A 240 -20.92 -0.40 0.81
C SER A 240 -20.46 0.86 1.54
N GLY A 241 -20.07 1.87 0.77
CA GLY A 241 -19.56 3.14 1.28
C GLY A 241 -20.40 4.31 0.80
N TRP A 242 -20.60 5.29 1.69
CA TRP A 242 -21.09 6.62 1.38
C TRP A 242 -20.04 7.64 1.77
N VAL A 243 -19.81 8.65 0.93
CA VAL A 243 -18.93 9.77 1.26
C VAL A 243 -19.65 11.09 1.04
N ASN A 244 -19.81 11.85 2.12
CA ASN A 244 -20.29 13.22 2.06
C ASN A 244 -19.10 14.17 1.89
N ILE A 245 -19.08 14.95 0.82
CA ILE A 245 -17.97 15.86 0.51
C ILE A 245 -18.37 17.25 0.98
N GLY A 246 -17.97 17.61 2.21
CA GLY A 246 -18.30 18.91 2.79
C GLY A 246 -17.37 20.01 2.29
N THR A 247 -17.93 21.16 1.92
CA THR A 247 -17.15 22.36 1.56
C THR A 247 -16.89 23.29 2.76
N ASP A 248 -17.49 23.01 3.91
CA ASP A 248 -17.37 23.84 5.12
C ASP A 248 -16.62 23.09 6.25
N HIS A 249 -16.81 23.52 7.49
CA HIS A 249 -16.13 22.98 8.65
C HIS A 249 -16.64 21.58 9.03
N ASP A 250 -15.69 20.66 9.20
CA ASP A 250 -15.90 19.39 9.88
C ASP A 250 -16.34 19.61 11.33
N THR A 251 -17.65 19.53 11.57
CA THR A 251 -18.32 19.70 12.86
C THR A 251 -19.16 18.46 13.16
N ALA A 252 -19.58 18.27 14.42
CA ALA A 252 -20.49 17.18 14.77
C ALA A 252 -21.81 17.20 13.97
N ALA A 253 -22.32 18.39 13.62
CA ALA A 253 -23.50 18.51 12.76
C ALA A 253 -23.24 17.98 11.34
N PHE A 254 -22.07 18.27 10.77
CA PHE A 254 -21.66 17.71 9.47
C PHE A 254 -21.51 16.18 9.53
N ALA A 255 -20.94 15.64 10.60
CA ALA A 255 -20.80 14.20 10.80
C ALA A 255 -22.17 13.49 10.85
N VAL A 256 -23.12 14.01 11.63
CA VAL A 256 -24.47 13.44 11.70
C VAL A 256 -25.26 13.65 10.40
N GLU A 257 -25.11 14.79 9.73
CA GLU A 257 -25.74 15.00 8.42
C GLU A 257 -25.21 14.00 7.38
N SER A 258 -23.93 13.63 7.47
CA SER A 258 -23.35 12.61 6.59
C SER A 258 -23.98 11.23 6.82
N ILE A 259 -24.26 10.87 8.08
CA ILE A 259 -25.00 9.65 8.45
C ILE A 259 -26.46 9.74 7.97
N ARG A 260 -27.10 10.91 8.13
CA ARG A 260 -28.47 11.15 7.68
C ARG A 260 -28.62 10.94 6.18
N ARG A 261 -27.70 11.50 5.38
CA ARG A 261 -27.70 11.32 3.93
C ARG A 261 -27.46 9.87 3.52
N TRP A 262 -26.52 9.20 4.18
CA TRP A 262 -26.32 7.76 3.98
C TRP A 262 -27.62 6.99 4.25
N TRP A 263 -28.30 7.25 5.37
CA TRP A 263 -29.54 6.57 5.72
C TRP A 263 -30.63 6.79 4.66
N ASN A 264 -30.86 8.04 4.25
CA ASN A 264 -31.93 8.38 3.32
C ASN A 264 -31.68 7.87 1.89
N ILE A 265 -30.42 7.77 1.45
CA ILE A 265 -30.06 7.44 0.06
C ILE A 265 -29.70 5.96 -0.11
N MET A 266 -29.18 5.32 0.92
CA MET A 266 -28.69 3.93 0.87
C MET A 266 -29.23 3.07 2.01
N GLY A 267 -29.09 3.53 3.25
CA GLY A 267 -29.34 2.70 4.43
C GLY A 267 -30.79 2.22 4.55
N ASN A 268 -31.77 3.10 4.35
CA ASN A 268 -33.19 2.81 4.54
C ASN A 268 -33.74 1.81 3.51
N GLU A 269 -33.27 1.89 2.27
CA GLU A 269 -33.67 0.95 1.20
C GLU A 269 -33.13 -0.45 1.48
N VAL A 270 -31.90 -0.54 1.98
CA VAL A 270 -31.21 -1.82 2.20
C VAL A 270 -31.58 -2.46 3.55
N HIS A 271 -31.94 -1.66 4.54
CA HIS A 271 -32.33 -2.11 5.88
C HIS A 271 -33.75 -1.65 6.28
N PRO A 272 -34.81 -2.06 5.56
CA PRO A 272 -36.16 -1.54 5.75
C PRO A 272 -36.82 -1.95 7.09
N LYS A 273 -36.28 -2.97 7.76
CA LYS A 273 -36.74 -3.46 9.07
C LYS A 273 -35.81 -3.05 10.22
N ALA A 274 -34.92 -2.08 9.97
CA ALA A 274 -34.03 -1.60 11.02
C ALA A 274 -34.85 -0.83 12.07
N HIS A 275 -34.60 -1.17 13.32
CA HIS A 275 -35.07 -0.41 14.48
C HIS A 275 -33.89 0.06 15.34
N GLN A 276 -32.71 -0.51 15.13
CA GLN A 276 -31.47 -0.15 15.81
C GLN A 276 -30.35 0.06 14.79
N LEU A 277 -29.45 1.00 15.08
CA LEU A 277 -28.26 1.30 14.29
C LEU A 277 -27.04 1.28 15.21
N LEU A 278 -26.02 0.49 14.86
CA LEU A 278 -24.73 0.53 15.54
C LEU A 278 -23.73 1.37 14.75
N ILE A 279 -23.14 2.37 15.41
CA ILE A 279 -22.12 3.26 14.88
C ILE A 279 -20.80 2.97 15.60
N THR A 280 -19.80 2.58 14.83
CA THR A 280 -18.41 2.50 15.30
C THR A 280 -17.66 3.74 14.83
N ALA A 281 -17.06 4.47 15.77
CA ALA A 281 -16.44 5.77 15.50
C ALA A 281 -15.14 5.94 16.27
N ASP A 282 -14.26 6.79 15.78
CA ASP A 282 -13.08 7.19 16.54
C ASP A 282 -13.49 8.07 17.73
N GLY A 283 -12.71 8.06 18.80
CA GLY A 283 -12.96 8.88 19.99
C GLY A 283 -12.64 10.38 19.82
N GLY A 284 -12.12 10.80 18.66
CA GLY A 284 -11.65 12.17 18.39
C GLY A 284 -12.45 12.88 17.30
N GLY A 285 -12.04 14.11 16.93
CA GLY A 285 -12.62 14.82 15.79
C GLY A 285 -14.06 15.30 16.01
N SER A 286 -14.86 15.37 14.95
CA SER A 286 -16.26 15.83 14.99
C SER A 286 -17.24 14.84 15.61
N ASN A 287 -16.88 13.56 15.63
CA ASN A 287 -17.59 12.42 16.17
C ASN A 287 -17.06 11.97 17.54
N GLY A 288 -16.30 12.82 18.25
CA GLY A 288 -15.71 12.47 19.53
C GLY A 288 -16.72 12.20 20.65
N SER A 289 -16.40 11.25 21.52
CA SER A 289 -17.27 10.77 22.62
C SER A 289 -17.68 11.84 23.64
N ARG A 290 -16.83 12.86 23.83
CA ARG A 290 -17.03 13.99 24.74
C ARG A 290 -17.84 15.13 24.12
N ILE A 291 -18.10 15.09 22.83
CA ILE A 291 -18.73 16.21 22.11
C ILE A 291 -20.23 16.21 22.37
N ARG A 292 -20.70 17.27 23.03
CA ARG A 292 -22.13 17.44 23.33
C ARG A 292 -22.98 17.60 22.08
N LEU A 293 -22.47 18.36 21.10
CA LEU A 293 -23.15 18.59 19.82
C LEU A 293 -23.39 17.27 19.07
N TRP A 294 -22.44 16.34 19.11
CA TRP A 294 -22.56 15.01 18.52
C TRP A 294 -23.76 14.27 19.09
N LYS A 295 -23.89 14.22 20.42
CA LYS A 295 -25.00 13.56 21.11
C LYS A 295 -26.36 14.23 20.81
N THR A 296 -26.41 15.56 20.77
CA THR A 296 -27.65 16.28 20.45
C THR A 296 -28.09 16.14 19.00
N GLU A 297 -27.15 16.11 18.05
CA GLU A 297 -27.49 15.90 16.64
C GLU A 297 -27.89 14.44 16.39
N LEU A 298 -27.23 13.46 17.03
CA LEU A 298 -27.67 12.06 16.99
C LEU A 298 -29.07 11.88 17.56
N GLN A 299 -29.46 12.63 18.61
CA GLN A 299 -30.84 12.61 19.10
C GLN A 299 -31.84 13.06 18.05
N LYS A 300 -31.54 14.15 17.32
CA LYS A 300 -32.41 14.61 16.23
C LYS A 300 -32.54 13.56 15.14
N PHE A 301 -31.41 13.00 14.71
CA PHE A 301 -31.38 11.91 13.73
C PHE A 301 -32.18 10.68 14.20
N SER A 302 -32.00 10.26 15.45
CA SER A 302 -32.75 9.15 16.07
C SER A 302 -34.25 9.44 16.07
N ASN A 303 -34.67 10.65 16.46
CA ASN A 303 -36.08 11.04 16.47
C ASN A 303 -36.71 11.06 15.07
N GLU A 304 -35.96 11.50 14.06
CA GLU A 304 -36.45 11.61 12.68
C GLU A 304 -36.56 10.24 12.00
N THR A 305 -35.64 9.33 12.31
CA THR A 305 -35.60 7.97 11.73
C THR A 305 -36.33 6.93 12.58
N ASN A 306 -36.68 7.29 13.82
CA ASN A 306 -37.18 6.38 14.84
C ASN A 306 -36.26 5.17 15.10
N LEU A 307 -34.94 5.34 14.88
CA LEU A 307 -33.92 4.34 15.14
C LEU A 307 -33.30 4.54 16.52
N GLU A 308 -33.06 3.45 17.24
CA GLU A 308 -32.20 3.44 18.41
C GLU A 308 -30.74 3.43 17.95
N VAL A 309 -29.99 4.49 18.27
CA VAL A 309 -28.63 4.67 17.77
C VAL A 309 -27.63 4.31 18.87
N SER A 310 -27.03 3.13 18.76
CA SER A 310 -25.90 2.72 19.59
C SER A 310 -24.59 3.21 19.00
N VAL A 311 -23.75 3.82 19.82
CA VAL A 311 -22.42 4.31 19.43
C VAL A 311 -21.38 3.63 20.30
N CYS A 312 -20.34 3.09 19.66
CA CYS A 312 -19.16 2.55 20.31
C CYS A 312 -17.92 3.28 19.78
N HIS A 313 -17.20 3.94 20.69
CA HIS A 313 -15.96 4.63 20.35
C HIS A 313 -14.75 3.73 20.51
N PHE A 314 -13.82 3.80 19.56
CA PHE A 314 -12.50 3.20 19.72
C PHE A 314 -11.65 3.99 20.73
N SER A 315 -10.74 3.30 21.41
CA SER A 315 -9.86 3.93 22.41
C SER A 315 -8.89 4.93 21.76
N PRO A 316 -8.37 5.92 22.50
CA PRO A 316 -7.44 6.90 21.95
C PRO A 316 -6.23 6.25 21.27
N GLY A 317 -5.82 6.78 20.11
CA GLY A 317 -4.68 6.26 19.35
C GLY A 317 -4.96 5.01 18.51
N THR A 318 -6.21 4.53 18.47
CA THR A 318 -6.58 3.31 17.74
C THR A 318 -7.34 3.54 16.43
N SER A 319 -7.31 4.76 15.88
CA SER A 319 -8.00 5.11 14.62
C SER A 319 -7.68 4.17 13.44
N LYS A 320 -6.46 3.59 13.42
CA LYS A 320 -6.08 2.58 12.42
C LYS A 320 -7.00 1.36 12.42
N TRP A 321 -7.59 0.99 13.55
CA TRP A 321 -8.43 -0.20 13.67
C TRP A 321 -9.88 0.03 13.26
N ASN A 322 -10.27 1.29 13.04
CA ASN A 322 -11.57 1.61 12.51
C ASN A 322 -11.71 1.07 11.08
N LYS A 323 -12.73 0.25 10.82
CA LYS A 323 -12.81 -0.51 9.56
C LYS A 323 -12.89 0.39 8.33
N ILE A 324 -13.49 1.57 8.45
CA ILE A 324 -13.59 2.56 7.38
C ILE A 324 -12.22 2.97 6.81
N GLU A 325 -11.19 3.07 7.64
CA GLU A 325 -9.84 3.46 7.19
C GLU A 325 -9.28 2.46 6.19
N HIS A 326 -9.42 1.17 6.50
CA HIS A 326 -8.92 0.08 5.67
C HIS A 326 -9.87 -0.34 4.54
N ARG A 327 -11.19 -0.19 4.73
CA ARG A 327 -12.20 -0.70 3.80
C ARG A 327 -12.75 0.36 2.86
N LEU A 328 -12.66 1.64 3.19
CA LEU A 328 -13.13 2.73 2.35
C LEU A 328 -11.99 3.68 1.99
N PHE A 329 -11.35 4.30 2.98
CA PHE A 329 -10.37 5.36 2.74
C PHE A 329 -9.07 4.89 2.09
N SER A 330 -8.62 3.67 2.38
CA SER A 330 -7.47 3.08 1.69
C SER A 330 -7.69 2.99 0.17
N TYR A 331 -8.86 2.52 -0.27
CA TYR A 331 -9.18 2.39 -1.70
C TYR A 331 -9.41 3.74 -2.37
N ILE A 332 -10.07 4.69 -1.67
CA ILE A 332 -10.20 6.06 -2.15
C ILE A 332 -8.80 6.69 -2.36
N SER A 333 -7.88 6.49 -1.41
CA SER A 333 -6.51 7.02 -1.52
C SER A 333 -5.73 6.37 -2.67
N GLN A 334 -5.96 5.08 -2.94
CA GLN A 334 -5.37 4.40 -4.09
C GLN A 334 -5.90 4.95 -5.41
N ASN A 335 -7.18 5.30 -5.48
CA ASN A 335 -7.79 5.89 -6.68
C ASN A 335 -7.40 7.34 -6.94
N TRP A 336 -7.09 8.09 -5.89
CA TRP A 336 -6.57 9.46 -6.00
C TRP A 336 -5.09 9.52 -6.39
N ARG A 337 -4.38 8.38 -6.32
CA ARG A 337 -2.93 8.31 -6.47
C ARG A 337 -2.48 8.86 -7.82
N GLY A 338 -1.68 9.93 -7.78
CA GLY A 338 -1.10 10.55 -8.97
C GLY A 338 -2.07 11.40 -9.81
N LYS A 339 -3.32 11.60 -9.37
CA LYS A 339 -4.32 12.43 -10.06
C LYS A 339 -4.54 13.76 -9.33
N PRO A 340 -4.49 14.91 -10.01
CA PRO A 340 -4.85 16.19 -9.41
C PRO A 340 -6.36 16.26 -9.16
N LEU A 341 -6.75 16.79 -8.00
CA LEU A 341 -8.16 16.95 -7.62
C LEU A 341 -8.68 18.29 -8.16
N VAL A 342 -8.70 18.44 -9.48
CA VAL A 342 -8.90 19.72 -10.18
C VAL A 342 -10.25 20.38 -9.92
N SER A 343 -11.28 19.59 -9.60
CA SER A 343 -12.63 20.08 -9.30
C SER A 343 -13.37 19.15 -8.33
N HIS A 344 -14.45 19.65 -7.74
CA HIS A 344 -15.37 18.85 -6.92
C HIS A 344 -15.94 17.64 -7.69
N GLU A 345 -16.25 17.81 -8.97
CA GLU A 345 -16.75 16.74 -9.84
C GLU A 345 -15.72 15.63 -10.04
N VAL A 346 -14.44 16.00 -10.21
CA VAL A 346 -13.36 15.00 -10.32
C VAL A 346 -13.21 14.23 -9.02
N ILE A 347 -13.32 14.89 -7.86
CA ILE A 347 -13.28 14.22 -6.56
C ILE A 347 -14.46 13.24 -6.42
N ILE A 348 -15.67 13.67 -6.78
CA ILE A 348 -16.88 12.83 -6.79
C ILE A 348 -16.68 11.63 -7.70
N ASN A 349 -16.26 11.84 -8.95
CA ASN A 349 -16.05 10.77 -9.91
C ASN A 349 -14.98 9.78 -9.45
N LEU A 350 -13.88 10.25 -8.87
CA LEU A 350 -12.83 9.38 -8.36
C LEU A 350 -13.30 8.55 -7.16
N ILE A 351 -14.05 9.15 -6.23
CA ILE A 351 -14.62 8.42 -5.09
C ILE A 351 -15.66 7.41 -5.59
N ALA A 352 -16.60 7.82 -6.44
CA ALA A 352 -17.65 6.96 -6.98
C ALA A 352 -17.10 5.80 -7.82
N SER A 353 -15.98 5.99 -8.52
CA SER A 353 -15.29 4.92 -9.26
C SER A 353 -14.58 3.88 -8.38
N THR A 354 -14.59 4.08 -7.06
CA THR A 354 -13.95 3.16 -6.11
C THR A 354 -14.73 1.87 -6.00
N THR A 355 -14.20 0.84 -6.66
CA THR A 355 -14.72 -0.53 -6.60
C THR A 355 -13.61 -1.49 -6.19
N THR A 356 -13.98 -2.62 -5.58
CA THR A 356 -13.01 -3.66 -5.21
C THR A 356 -13.48 -5.01 -5.74
N ARG A 357 -12.55 -5.97 -5.89
CA ARG A 357 -12.89 -7.36 -6.28
C ARG A 357 -13.87 -8.03 -5.30
N LYS A 358 -13.96 -7.51 -4.06
CA LYS A 358 -14.90 -7.99 -3.04
C LYS A 358 -16.28 -7.31 -3.12
N GLY A 359 -16.55 -6.52 -4.17
CA GLY A 359 -17.85 -5.90 -4.41
C GLY A 359 -18.11 -4.61 -3.64
N LEU A 360 -17.06 -3.93 -3.14
CA LEU A 360 -17.25 -2.60 -2.52
C LEU A 360 -17.85 -1.65 -3.56
N THR A 361 -18.96 -1.02 -3.21
CA THR A 361 -19.57 0.07 -3.97
C THR A 361 -19.53 1.34 -3.14
N VAL A 362 -19.15 2.46 -3.75
CA VAL A 362 -19.07 3.74 -3.06
C VAL A 362 -19.93 4.77 -3.79
N LYS A 363 -20.86 5.38 -3.08
CA LYS A 363 -21.60 6.57 -3.55
C LYS A 363 -21.06 7.80 -2.83
N CYS A 364 -21.12 8.95 -3.47
CA CYS A 364 -20.73 10.20 -2.84
C CYS A 364 -21.53 11.38 -3.39
N GLN A 365 -21.61 12.44 -2.59
CA GLN A 365 -22.33 13.66 -2.95
C GLN A 365 -21.66 14.87 -2.32
N LEU A 366 -21.74 16.01 -3.02
CA LEU A 366 -21.33 17.30 -2.47
C LEU A 366 -22.31 17.80 -1.42
N ASP A 367 -21.78 18.35 -0.34
CA ASP A 367 -22.54 19.05 0.67
C ASP A 367 -22.12 20.51 0.78
N THR A 368 -23.01 21.38 0.29
CA THR A 368 -22.86 22.83 0.30
C THR A 368 -23.52 23.49 1.52
N ASN A 369 -24.02 22.70 2.47
CA ASN A 369 -24.58 23.23 3.71
C ASN A 369 -23.51 23.93 4.55
N LYS A 370 -23.95 24.87 5.38
CA LYS A 370 -23.09 25.64 6.29
C LYS A 370 -23.10 25.04 7.69
N TYR A 371 -21.91 24.87 8.25
CA TYR A 371 -21.66 24.25 9.54
C TYR A 371 -20.80 25.16 10.42
N PRO A 372 -21.43 26.15 11.11
CA PRO A 372 -20.68 27.10 11.92
C PRO A 372 -19.95 26.41 13.09
N LYS A 373 -18.73 26.84 13.35
CA LYS A 373 -17.94 26.40 14.52
C LYS A 373 -18.43 27.08 15.79
N GLY A 374 -18.12 26.45 16.93
CA GLY A 374 -18.30 27.07 18.25
C GLY A 374 -19.73 27.01 18.79
N ILE A 375 -20.60 26.16 18.22
CA ILE A 375 -21.93 25.92 18.76
C ILE A 375 -21.78 25.35 20.18
N LYS A 376 -22.23 26.11 21.18
CA LYS A 376 -22.25 25.68 22.58
C LYS A 376 -23.60 25.04 22.90
N ILE A 377 -23.55 23.80 23.35
CA ILE A 377 -24.73 23.08 23.85
C ILE A 377 -24.84 23.31 25.35
N SER A 378 -25.98 23.86 25.78
CA SER A 378 -26.28 24.08 27.19
C SER A 378 -26.46 22.75 27.93
N ASP A 379 -26.27 22.74 29.26
CA ASP A 379 -26.55 21.54 30.07
C ASP A 379 -28.02 21.12 29.98
N LYS A 380 -28.94 22.09 29.78
CA LYS A 380 -30.38 21.82 29.60
C LYS A 380 -30.63 21.01 28.33
N ASP A 381 -29.98 21.38 27.23
CA ASP A 381 -30.14 20.68 25.95
C ASP A 381 -29.49 19.29 25.98
N LEU A 382 -28.36 19.14 26.66
CA LEU A 382 -27.72 17.83 26.82
C LEU A 382 -28.55 16.90 27.70
N ARG A 383 -29.18 17.40 28.77
CA ARG A 383 -30.09 16.61 29.63
C ARG A 383 -31.34 16.14 28.91
N ARG A 384 -31.74 16.82 27.85
CA ARG A 384 -32.87 16.36 27.02
C ARG A 384 -32.50 15.06 26.32
N VAL A 385 -31.27 14.90 25.84
CA VAL A 385 -30.83 13.70 25.09
C VAL A 385 -31.16 12.43 25.87
N ASN A 386 -31.96 11.56 25.25
CA ASN A 386 -32.38 10.27 25.77
C ASN A 386 -31.25 9.25 25.60
N ILE A 387 -30.19 9.42 26.38
CA ILE A 387 -28.98 8.61 26.33
C ILE A 387 -28.95 7.57 27.46
N SER A 388 -28.86 6.29 27.08
CA SER A 388 -28.54 5.19 27.98
C SER A 388 -27.06 4.84 27.82
N ARG A 389 -26.29 4.95 28.89
CA ARG A 389 -24.85 4.61 28.88
C ARG A 389 -24.69 3.12 29.18
N ASN A 390 -23.73 2.49 28.52
CA ASN A 390 -23.38 1.11 28.82
C ASN A 390 -22.65 1.00 30.17
N GLU A 391 -22.77 -0.14 30.84
CA GLU A 391 -22.01 -0.44 32.06
C GLU A 391 -20.51 -0.50 31.78
N PHE A 392 -20.13 -1.03 30.62
CA PHE A 392 -18.75 -1.09 30.15
C PHE A 392 -18.38 0.17 29.37
N HIS A 393 -17.49 1.00 29.93
CA HIS A 393 -17.07 2.30 29.40
C HIS A 393 -18.24 3.15 28.86
N GLY A 394 -19.21 3.49 29.73
CA GLY A 394 -20.39 4.29 29.35
C GLY A 394 -20.12 5.67 28.73
N ASP A 395 -18.90 6.17 28.86
CA ASP A 395 -18.44 7.38 28.17
C ASP A 395 -18.11 7.14 26.69
N TRP A 396 -17.74 5.91 26.32
CA TRP A 396 -17.42 5.47 24.95
C TRP A 396 -18.55 4.65 24.32
N ASN A 397 -19.36 3.99 25.12
CA ASN A 397 -20.40 3.08 24.68
C ASN A 397 -21.75 3.55 25.21
N TYR A 398 -22.64 3.99 24.32
CA TYR A 398 -23.96 4.51 24.70
C TYR A 398 -24.98 4.32 23.59
N THR A 399 -26.25 4.29 23.97
CA THR A 399 -27.38 4.23 23.05
C THR A 399 -28.25 5.48 23.22
N ILE A 400 -28.59 6.11 22.10
CA ILE A 400 -29.53 7.22 22.05
C ILE A 400 -30.86 6.69 21.50
N MET A 401 -31.91 6.84 22.27
CA MET A 401 -33.24 6.34 21.93
C MET A 401 -34.10 7.48 21.37
N PRO A 402 -34.99 7.21 20.41
CA PRO A 402 -35.92 8.22 19.93
C PRO A 402 -36.92 8.57 21.06
N TYR A 403 -37.41 9.81 21.08
CA TYR A 403 -38.60 10.11 21.88
C TYR A 403 -39.82 9.46 21.25
N ARG A 404 -40.64 8.80 22.06
CA ARG A 404 -41.95 8.35 21.59
C ARG A 404 -42.79 9.59 21.28
N SER A 405 -43.63 9.52 20.25
CA SER A 405 -44.44 10.66 19.78
C SER A 405 -45.37 11.25 20.87
N THR A 406 -45.50 10.60 22.02
CA THR A 406 -46.24 11.03 23.21
C THR A 406 -45.43 11.90 24.18
N ASP A 407 -44.12 12.04 24.02
CA ASP A 407 -43.23 12.78 24.94
C ASP A 407 -42.96 14.24 24.49
N LYS A 408 -43.67 14.73 23.47
CA LYS A 408 -43.71 16.16 23.15
C LYS A 408 -44.70 16.86 24.09
N LEU A 409 -44.22 17.24 25.27
CA LEU A 409 -44.82 18.26 26.13
C LEU A 409 -43.85 19.45 26.29
#